data_AF-A0A350P1I9-F1
#
_entry.id   AF-A0A350P1I9-F1
#
_cell.length_a   1.000
_cell.length_b   1.000
_cell.length_c   1.000
_cell.angle_alpha   90.00
_cell.angle_beta   90.00
_cell.angle_gamma   90.00
#
_symmetry.space_group_name_H-M   'P 1'
#
loop_
_entity.id
_entity.type
_entity.pdbx_description
1 polymer ?
#
loop_
_entity_poly.entity_id
_entity_poly.type
_entity_poly.pdbx_seq_one_letter_code
_entity_poly.pdbx_strand_id
1 'polypeptide(L)'
;MPKAGSFIHRTINTGLSVAYGTSFTTSTTTFLNLLSADSEAGYKPPGKPGDPFQGSLQLIRIRGTAGGGASQITLKGTWDSSGKELIVAPTTVSLTNDMLDVDGSGQHSTTLLVDAYVANDTDKLYLWIKTDTGTFTVSEFEITWIE
;
A
#
# COMPACT_ATOMS: atom_id res chain seq x y z
N MET A 1 -24.40 9.26 20.03
CA MET A 1 -23.46 8.71 21.04
C MET A 1 -22.09 8.66 20.39
N PRO A 2 -21.00 9.10 21.04
CA PRO A 2 -19.66 8.82 20.54
C PRO A 2 -19.48 7.30 20.48
N LYS A 3 -19.00 6.79 19.34
CA LYS A 3 -18.72 5.37 19.21
C LYS A 3 -17.44 5.10 20.02
N ALA A 4 -17.48 4.10 20.90
CA ALA A 4 -16.33 3.64 21.66
C ALA A 4 -15.87 2.29 21.09
N GLY A 5 -14.57 2.12 20.85
CA GLY A 5 -13.98 0.90 20.29
C GLY A 5 -12.93 1.20 19.23
N SER A 6 -12.23 0.17 18.77
CA SER A 6 -11.32 0.24 17.63
C SER A 6 -12.07 -0.03 16.32
N PHE A 7 -11.86 0.82 15.32
CA PHE A 7 -12.47 0.71 14.00
C PHE A 7 -11.41 0.27 12.99
N ILE A 8 -11.67 -0.86 12.34
CA ILE A 8 -10.83 -1.32 11.24
C ILE A 8 -11.34 -0.66 9.97
N HIS A 9 -10.41 -0.10 9.20
CA HIS A 9 -10.67 0.55 7.94
C HIS A 9 -9.79 -0.07 6.86
N ARG A 10 -10.26 -0.04 5.60
CA ARG A 10 -9.52 -0.54 4.46
C ARG A 10 -9.78 0.29 3.22
N THR A 11 -8.72 0.53 2.44
CA THR A 11 -8.79 1.12 1.10
C THR A 11 -8.19 0.12 0.11
N ILE A 12 -8.89 -0.12 -1.00
CA ILE A 12 -8.40 -0.94 -2.11
C ILE A 12 -8.38 -0.08 -3.37
N ASN A 13 -7.24 -0.09 -4.06
CA ASN A 13 -7.08 0.53 -5.37
C ASN A 13 -6.77 -0.57 -6.39
N THR A 14 -7.74 -0.90 -7.23
CA THR A 14 -7.68 -1.97 -8.23
C THR A 14 -7.50 -1.41 -9.64
N GLY A 15 -7.23 -2.28 -10.63
CA GLY A 15 -7.14 -1.88 -12.04
C GLY A 15 -5.90 -1.06 -12.37
N LEU A 16 -4.87 -1.13 -11.52
CA LEU A 16 -3.59 -0.46 -11.74
C LEU A 16 -2.80 -1.16 -12.85
N SER A 17 -1.90 -0.41 -13.47
CA SER A 17 -0.92 -0.95 -14.43
C SER A 17 0.40 -0.19 -14.30
N VAL A 18 0.91 -0.14 -13.06
CA VAL A 18 2.12 0.63 -12.73
C VAL A 18 3.31 -0.30 -12.70
N ALA A 19 4.24 -0.14 -13.63
CA ALA A 19 5.48 -0.91 -13.70
C ALA A 19 6.57 -0.24 -12.84
N TYR A 20 7.03 -0.96 -11.81
CA TYR A 20 8.15 -0.53 -10.96
C TYR A 20 9.42 -1.26 -11.38
N GLY A 21 10.52 -0.51 -11.55
CA GLY A 21 11.84 -1.04 -11.90
C GLY A 21 12.78 -1.11 -10.69
N THR A 22 14.09 -1.07 -10.95
CA THR A 22 15.13 -1.33 -9.93
C THR A 22 15.45 -0.16 -9.00
N SER A 23 14.72 0.96 -9.09
CA SER A 23 14.93 2.15 -8.28
C SER A 23 13.62 2.78 -7.84
N PHE A 24 13.63 3.45 -6.69
CA PHE A 24 12.53 4.30 -6.28
C PHE A 24 12.58 5.58 -7.12
N THR A 25 11.55 5.81 -7.93
CA THR A 25 11.46 7.01 -8.78
C THR A 25 10.16 7.75 -8.51
N THR A 26 10.21 9.08 -8.55
CA THR A 26 9.02 9.94 -8.37
C THR A 26 8.04 9.82 -9.54
N SER A 27 8.49 9.32 -10.70
CA SER A 27 7.64 9.02 -11.86
C SER A 27 6.79 7.76 -11.69
N THR A 28 7.15 6.87 -10.76
CA THR A 28 6.46 5.60 -10.51
C THR A 28 6.11 5.51 -9.03
N THR A 29 5.03 6.19 -8.64
CA THR A 29 4.48 6.17 -7.29
C THR A 29 3.00 5.87 -7.34
N THR A 30 2.49 5.13 -6.36
CA THR A 30 1.04 5.00 -6.20
C THR A 30 0.59 5.87 -5.04
N PHE A 31 -0.32 6.79 -5.32
CA PHE A 31 -1.02 7.57 -4.32
C PHE A 31 -2.24 6.79 -3.82
N LEU A 32 -2.40 6.74 -2.50
CA LEU A 32 -3.57 6.21 -1.84
C LEU A 32 -4.17 7.29 -0.94
N ASN A 33 -5.46 7.50 -1.09
CA ASN A 33 -6.25 8.38 -0.25
C ASN A 33 -6.87 7.55 0.88
N LEU A 34 -6.44 7.79 2.11
CA LEU A 34 -6.94 7.04 3.27
C LEU A 34 -8.40 7.40 3.61
N LEU A 35 -8.93 8.53 3.12
CA LEU A 35 -10.36 8.87 3.25
C LEU A 35 -11.26 8.15 2.24
N SER A 36 -10.71 7.51 1.21
CA SER A 36 -11.49 6.70 0.27
C SER A 36 -11.54 5.24 0.70
N ALA A 37 -11.88 4.99 1.97
CA ALA A 37 -12.08 3.61 2.43
C ALA A 37 -13.18 2.95 1.59
N ASP A 38 -12.98 1.69 1.23
CA ASP A 38 -13.98 0.95 0.50
C ASP A 38 -15.23 0.76 1.37
N SER A 39 -16.41 0.75 0.74
CA SER A 39 -17.68 0.64 1.45
C SER A 39 -17.88 -0.71 2.15
N GLU A 40 -17.06 -1.71 1.83
CA GLU A 40 -17.13 -3.07 2.34
C GLU A 40 -16.31 -3.25 3.65
N ALA A 41 -15.42 -2.31 3.97
CA ALA A 41 -14.48 -2.35 5.09
C ALA A 41 -15.07 -2.09 6.48
N GLY A 42 -16.40 -2.19 6.65
CA GLY A 42 -17.07 -2.10 7.95
C GLY A 42 -17.26 -0.67 8.49
N TYR A 43 -16.27 0.23 8.36
CA TYR A 43 -16.39 1.62 8.82
C TYR A 43 -15.84 2.65 7.83
N LYS A 44 -16.65 3.66 7.52
CA LYS A 44 -16.19 4.86 6.79
C LYS A 44 -15.08 5.56 7.61
N PRO A 45 -14.06 6.11 6.95
CA PRO A 45 -13.00 6.83 7.64
C PRO A 45 -13.61 8.06 8.34
N PRO A 46 -13.21 8.38 9.57
CA PRO A 46 -13.77 9.47 10.32
C PRO A 46 -13.08 10.78 9.94
N GLY A 47 -13.32 11.27 8.74
CA GLY A 47 -12.78 12.55 8.32
C GLY A 47 -13.66 13.19 7.26
N LYS A 48 -13.88 14.50 7.39
CA LYS A 48 -14.14 15.31 6.20
C LYS A 48 -12.81 15.41 5.43
N PRO A 49 -12.85 15.53 4.10
CA PRO A 49 -11.64 15.83 3.32
C PRO A 49 -10.84 16.99 3.94
N GLY A 50 -9.62 16.72 4.40
CA GLY A 50 -8.73 17.70 5.03
C GLY A 50 -8.69 17.71 6.56
N ASP A 51 -9.43 16.82 7.24
CA ASP A 51 -9.18 16.53 8.66
C ASP A 51 -7.89 15.69 8.81
N PRO A 52 -7.10 15.85 9.88
CA PRO A 52 -5.88 15.08 10.06
C PRO A 52 -6.17 13.58 10.23
N PHE A 53 -5.53 12.74 9.43
CA PHE A 53 -5.55 11.29 9.62
C PHE A 53 -4.95 10.94 10.98
N GLN A 54 -5.65 10.11 11.76
CA GLN A 54 -5.17 9.58 13.03
C GLN A 54 -5.47 8.08 13.10
N GLY A 55 -4.45 7.24 13.01
CA GLY A 55 -4.63 5.80 13.06
C GLY A 55 -3.32 5.05 13.00
N SER A 56 -3.38 3.76 13.28
CA SER A 56 -2.26 2.85 13.11
C SER A 56 -2.40 2.07 11.82
N LEU A 57 -1.48 2.24 10.87
CA LEU A 57 -1.37 1.38 9.69
C LEU A 57 -1.00 -0.02 10.17
N GLN A 58 -1.73 -1.03 9.70
CA GLN A 58 -1.56 -2.43 10.13
C GLN A 58 -1.06 -3.32 9.00
N LEU A 59 -1.52 -3.07 7.77
CA LEU A 59 -1.31 -3.99 6.67
C LEU A 59 -1.25 -3.24 5.34
N ILE A 60 -0.33 -3.65 4.48
CA ILE A 60 -0.29 -3.27 3.07
C ILE A 60 -0.23 -4.56 2.26
N ARG A 61 -1.25 -4.84 1.44
CA ARG A 61 -1.21 -5.90 0.42
C ARG A 61 -0.93 -5.29 -0.95
N ILE A 62 -0.11 -5.98 -1.72
CA ILE A 62 0.27 -5.62 -3.07
C ILE A 62 -0.01 -6.84 -3.95
N ARG A 63 -0.66 -6.62 -5.09
CA ARG A 63 -0.86 -7.65 -6.12
C ARG A 63 -0.25 -7.19 -7.44
N GLY A 64 0.49 -8.06 -8.11
CA GLY A 64 1.12 -7.69 -9.37
C GLY A 64 1.91 -8.81 -10.04
N THR A 65 2.39 -8.57 -11.26
CA THR A 65 3.12 -9.56 -12.04
C THR A 65 4.61 -9.23 -12.08
N ALA A 66 5.45 -10.24 -11.81
CA ALA A 66 6.89 -10.16 -11.97
C ALA A 66 7.29 -10.37 -13.43
N GLY A 67 8.22 -9.56 -13.93
CA GLY A 67 8.78 -9.67 -15.28
C GLY A 67 10.29 -9.44 -15.27
N GLY A 68 10.98 -9.91 -16.32
CA GLY A 68 12.42 -9.66 -16.49
C GLY A 68 13.31 -10.27 -15.39
N GLY A 69 12.87 -11.34 -14.73
CA GLY A 69 13.63 -12.03 -13.68
C GLY A 69 13.48 -11.45 -12.27
N ALA A 70 12.59 -10.47 -12.06
CA ALA A 70 12.32 -9.91 -10.74
C ALA A 70 11.95 -11.02 -9.74
N SER A 71 12.70 -11.08 -8.64
CA SER A 71 12.52 -12.09 -7.59
C SER A 71 12.27 -11.49 -6.22
N GLN A 72 12.45 -10.17 -6.08
CA GLN A 72 12.20 -9.44 -4.86
C GLN A 72 11.61 -8.07 -5.17
N ILE A 73 10.76 -7.59 -4.26
CA ILE A 73 10.31 -6.20 -4.24
C ILE A 73 10.73 -5.57 -2.92
N THR A 74 11.11 -4.29 -2.95
CA THR A 74 11.25 -3.47 -1.74
C THR A 74 10.15 -2.41 -1.77
N LEU A 75 9.28 -2.40 -0.77
CA LEU A 75 8.26 -1.35 -0.59
C LEU A 75 8.70 -0.36 0.49
N LYS A 76 8.44 0.94 0.27
CA LYS A 76 8.41 1.96 1.33
C LYS A 76 7.17 2.84 1.19
N GLY A 77 6.78 3.50 2.27
CA GLY A 77 5.62 4.41 2.31
C GLY A 77 6.01 5.78 2.87
N THR A 78 5.50 6.86 2.25
CA THR A 78 5.76 8.25 2.65
C THR A 78 4.50 9.10 2.67
N TRP A 79 4.48 10.19 3.44
CA TRP A 79 3.36 11.16 3.43
C TRP A 79 3.48 12.21 2.32
N ASP A 80 4.69 12.43 1.81
CA ASP A 80 4.94 13.41 0.78
C ASP A 80 5.25 12.75 -0.58
N SER A 81 4.90 13.48 -1.65
CA SER A 81 5.14 13.06 -3.03
C SER A 81 6.62 13.09 -3.44
N SER A 82 7.51 13.71 -2.66
CA SER A 82 8.95 13.72 -2.90
C SER A 82 9.68 12.52 -2.28
N GLY A 83 8.97 11.72 -1.48
CA GLY A 83 9.45 10.46 -0.93
C GLY A 83 10.41 10.61 0.26
N LYS A 84 10.31 11.71 1.03
CA LYS A 84 11.23 12.10 2.10
C LYS A 84 10.73 11.79 3.51
N GLU A 85 9.44 11.95 3.75
CA GLU A 85 8.77 11.76 5.04
C GLU A 85 8.34 10.30 5.16
N LEU A 86 9.27 9.47 5.64
CA LEU A 86 9.13 8.03 5.73
C LEU A 86 8.20 7.62 6.88
N ILE A 87 7.30 6.69 6.58
CA ILE A 87 6.32 6.10 7.52
C ILE A 87 6.54 4.60 7.61
N VAL A 88 6.61 3.98 6.43
CA VAL A 88 6.83 2.55 6.29
C VAL A 88 8.25 2.41 5.77
N ALA A 89 9.12 1.89 6.64
CA ALA A 89 10.51 1.67 6.32
C ALA A 89 10.65 0.77 5.09
N PRO A 90 11.69 0.97 4.25
CA PRO A 90 11.96 0.08 3.13
C PRO A 90 12.04 -1.37 3.58
N THR A 91 11.10 -2.18 3.11
CA THR A 91 10.94 -3.58 3.51
C THR A 91 10.95 -4.44 2.26
N THR A 92 11.85 -5.41 2.21
CA THR A 92 12.01 -6.32 1.06
C THR A 92 11.23 -7.60 1.28
N VAL A 93 10.52 -8.03 0.24
CA VAL A 93 9.78 -9.29 0.20
C VAL A 93 10.22 -10.09 -1.02
N SER A 94 10.47 -11.38 -0.82
CA SER A 94 10.74 -12.32 -1.91
C SER A 94 9.45 -12.69 -2.62
N LEU A 95 9.47 -12.67 -3.95
CA LEU A 95 8.39 -13.16 -4.79
C LEU A 95 8.59 -14.65 -5.03
N THR A 96 7.77 -15.46 -4.38
CA THR A 96 7.86 -16.92 -4.42
C THR A 96 6.59 -17.52 -5.04
N ASN A 97 6.70 -18.73 -5.59
CA ASN A 97 5.60 -19.36 -6.34
C ASN A 97 4.36 -19.67 -5.48
N ASP A 98 4.50 -19.79 -4.16
CA ASP A 98 3.40 -19.94 -3.20
C ASP A 98 2.58 -18.65 -3.02
N MET A 99 3.11 -17.50 -3.47
CA MET A 99 2.38 -16.23 -3.51
C MET A 99 1.61 -16.02 -4.81
N LEU A 100 1.73 -16.93 -5.78
CA LEU A 100 1.00 -16.84 -7.03
C LEU A 100 -0.48 -17.10 -6.82
N ASP A 101 -1.32 -16.33 -7.49
CA ASP A 101 -2.75 -16.57 -7.49
C ASP A 101 -3.08 -17.95 -8.07
N VAL A 102 -4.00 -18.63 -7.39
CA VAL A 102 -4.49 -19.96 -7.78
C VAL A 102 -5.24 -19.95 -9.12
N ASP A 103 -5.66 -18.77 -9.59
CA ASP A 103 -6.35 -18.58 -10.86
C ASP A 103 -5.43 -18.68 -12.09
N GLY A 104 -4.11 -18.81 -11.89
CA GLY A 104 -3.14 -18.93 -12.97
C GLY A 104 -2.85 -17.61 -13.70
N SER A 105 -3.29 -16.47 -13.16
CA SER A 105 -3.03 -15.15 -13.74
C SER A 105 -1.55 -14.73 -13.72
N GLY A 106 -0.69 -15.47 -13.00
CA GLY A 106 0.73 -15.16 -12.84
C GLY A 106 0.98 -13.96 -11.92
N GLN A 107 -0.05 -13.48 -11.22
CA GLN A 107 0.07 -12.41 -10.25
C GLN A 107 0.53 -12.97 -8.91
N HIS A 108 1.47 -12.28 -8.27
CA HIS A 108 1.89 -12.50 -6.90
C HIS A 108 1.05 -11.60 -5.99
N SER A 109 0.51 -12.16 -4.91
CA SER A 109 -0.16 -11.45 -3.84
C SER A 109 0.70 -11.51 -2.58
N THR A 110 1.15 -10.34 -2.11
CA THR A 110 2.05 -10.25 -0.96
C THR A 110 1.58 -9.23 0.05
N THR A 111 1.79 -9.54 1.32
CA THR A 111 1.29 -8.75 2.45
C THR A 111 2.46 -8.33 3.33
N LEU A 112 2.56 -7.04 3.59
CA LEU A 112 3.47 -6.46 4.56
C LEU A 112 2.67 -6.09 5.81
N LEU A 113 3.08 -6.64 6.95
CA LEU A 113 2.62 -6.17 8.25
C LEU A 113 3.35 -4.87 8.58
N VAL A 114 2.56 -3.86 8.93
CA VAL A 114 3.04 -2.53 9.28
C VAL A 114 2.60 -2.25 10.70
N ASP A 115 3.46 -1.62 11.49
CA ASP A 115 3.11 -1.05 12.79
C ASP A 115 3.59 0.39 12.80
N ALA A 116 2.77 1.27 12.22
CA ALA A 116 3.08 2.67 12.10
C ALA A 116 1.88 3.50 12.54
N TYR A 117 2.01 4.11 13.73
CA TYR A 117 1.08 5.14 14.15
C TYR A 117 1.32 6.42 13.36
N VAL A 118 0.25 6.94 12.81
CA VAL A 118 0.26 8.10 11.94
C VAL A 118 -0.71 9.12 12.50
N ALA A 119 -0.18 10.31 12.79
CA ALA A 119 -0.97 11.52 12.99
C ALA A 119 -0.43 12.57 12.03
N ASN A 120 -1.16 12.84 10.94
CA ASN A 120 -0.71 13.80 9.94
C ASN A 120 -1.85 14.71 9.50
N ASP A 121 -1.53 15.91 9.03
CA ASP A 121 -2.49 16.90 8.50
C ASP A 121 -3.04 16.55 7.12
N THR A 122 -2.60 15.42 6.55
CA THR A 122 -3.08 14.89 5.28
C THR A 122 -3.42 13.42 5.37
N ASP A 123 -4.40 13.00 4.57
CA ASP A 123 -4.80 11.59 4.40
C ASP A 123 -4.06 10.90 3.25
N LYS A 124 -2.90 11.45 2.87
CA LYS A 124 -2.17 11.03 1.68
C LYS A 124 -1.10 10.02 2.06
N LEU A 125 -1.10 8.89 1.39
CA LEU A 125 -0.03 7.92 1.47
C LEU A 125 0.53 7.66 0.07
N TYR A 126 1.84 7.79 -0.06
CA TYR A 126 2.58 7.48 -1.28
C TYR A 126 3.33 6.18 -1.09
N LEU A 127 2.99 5.18 -1.89
CA LEU A 127 3.67 3.90 -1.93
C LEU A 127 4.70 3.87 -3.06
N TRP A 128 5.88 3.38 -2.70
CA TRP A 128 7.02 3.26 -3.59
C TRP A 128 7.45 1.82 -3.60
N ILE A 129 7.68 1.29 -4.80
CA ILE A 129 8.24 -0.05 -4.98
C ILE A 129 9.48 0.07 -5.84
N LYS A 130 10.46 -0.79 -5.56
CA LYS A 130 11.52 -1.14 -6.49
C LYS A 130 11.69 -2.66 -6.52
N THR A 131 12.27 -3.18 -7.58
CA THR A 131 12.68 -4.59 -7.68
C THR A 131 14.19 -4.76 -7.49
N ASP A 132 14.62 -6.00 -7.29
CA ASP A 132 16.03 -6.41 -7.38
C ASP A 132 16.54 -6.33 -8.83
N THR A 133 15.75 -6.87 -9.76
CA THR A 133 15.98 -6.88 -11.21
C THR A 133 14.66 -6.76 -11.95
N GLY A 134 14.68 -6.63 -13.27
CA GLY A 134 13.46 -6.65 -14.09
C GLY A 134 12.42 -5.60 -13.65
N THR A 135 11.15 -5.99 -13.67
CA THR A 135 10.02 -5.13 -13.33
C THR A 135 8.96 -5.87 -12.51
N PHE A 136 8.26 -5.16 -11.64
CA PHE A 136 7.02 -5.63 -11.01
C PHE A 136 5.88 -4.70 -11.40
N THR A 137 4.90 -5.22 -12.12
CA THR A 137 3.72 -4.45 -12.57
C THR A 137 2.59 -4.65 -11.58
N VAL A 138 2.28 -3.62 -10.79
CA VAL A 138 1.22 -3.67 -9.79
C VAL A 138 -0.14 -3.49 -10.43
N SER A 139 -1.06 -4.40 -10.11
CA SER A 139 -2.47 -4.38 -10.48
C SER A 139 -3.37 -3.89 -9.34
N GLU A 140 -2.91 -4.02 -8.09
CA GLU A 140 -3.70 -3.69 -6.92
C GLU A 140 -2.84 -3.30 -5.71
N PHE A 141 -3.33 -2.32 -4.94
CA PHE A 141 -2.91 -2.08 -3.58
C PHE A 141 -4.11 -2.15 -2.63
N GLU A 142 -3.91 -2.75 -1.47
CA GLU A 142 -4.85 -2.72 -0.35
C GLU A 142 -4.11 -2.26 0.91
N ILE A 143 -4.75 -1.40 1.69
CA ILE A 143 -4.23 -0.94 2.98
C ILE A 143 -5.30 -1.09 4.03
N THR A 144 -4.89 -1.57 5.21
CA THR A 144 -5.73 -1.68 6.40
C THR A 144 -5.11 -0.87 7.54
N TRP A 145 -5.94 -0.14 8.26
CA TRP A 145 -5.55 0.61 9.45
C TRP A 145 -6.61 0.53 10.54
N ILE A 146 -6.21 0.88 11.76
CA ILE A 146 -7.07 0.90 12.95
C ILE A 146 -7.10 2.30 13.53
N GLU A 147 -8.28 2.75 13.93
CA GLU A 147 -8.52 3.99 14.69
C GLU A 147 -9.25 3.72 16.00
#